data_AF-A0A9D5NRD6-F1
#
_entry.id   AF-A0A9D5NRD6-F1
#
_cell.length_a   1.000
_cell.length_b   1.000
_cell.length_c   1.000
_cell.angle_alpha   90.00
_cell.angle_beta   90.00
_cell.angle_gamma   90.00
#
_symmetry.space_group_name_H-M   'P 1'
#
loop_
_entity.id
_entity.type
_entity.pdbx_description
1 polymer ?
#
loop_
_entity_poly.entity_id
_entity_poly.type
_entity_poly.pdbx_seq_one_letter_code
_entity_poly.pdbx_strand_id
1 'polypeptide(L)'
;MDEKKPRKKKAPADKEHKTPWQERYASVVEMERFIDDRLALRYNVVTHRTEYHKWSAEKGVTHPWQPVNDRLENSLYREMLETTGKEVRFDKMCRLIESDHAPDYHPFRDYLEHLPPWDGESDAILGLSVTVHVKGDAEEQLTFSRYLKKWLVGMVAGWLDAEVVNHLILIFVGQQGIYKTTWFNYLLPPELRQYFYTRTNAQRLSKDDLLALSQYGLVCCEELDTMTPRELNQLKGAVTMTSINERAAYARHAENRKHIATFCGTGNNIQFLSDPSGNRRWMPFEVEWITSPREIPFDYAAIYAQAYGLYKRGFQYWLSESDEEWQRQHNEQFEAPNLEQELVEVFFYPPADPTQGEFMPVSRALQVIGGYVTVKLSASVLGSAFTKQGFQSMRTKHSRGYIVIQRSGDEIKSRLQMLAGQFPTELVTGDG
;
A
#
# COMPACT_ATOMS: atom_id res chain seq x y z
N MET A 1 93.88 -39.18 -0.35
CA MET A 1 93.08 -38.35 0.57
C MET A 1 92.01 -37.64 -0.24
N ASP A 2 90.83 -38.26 -0.23
CA ASP A 2 89.47 -37.73 -0.38
C ASP A 2 89.11 -36.66 -1.42
N GLU A 3 88.46 -37.11 -2.50
CA GLU A 3 87.48 -36.37 -3.27
C GLU A 3 86.27 -35.96 -2.39
N LYS A 4 86.08 -34.65 -2.18
CA LYS A 4 84.84 -34.12 -1.60
C LYS A 4 83.85 -33.72 -2.70
N LYS A 5 82.82 -34.54 -2.91
CA LYS A 5 81.62 -34.19 -3.69
C LYS A 5 80.88 -33.00 -3.04
N PRO A 6 80.29 -32.08 -3.82
CA PRO A 6 79.52 -30.97 -3.27
C PRO A 6 78.16 -31.45 -2.77
N ARG A 7 77.82 -31.08 -1.52
CA ARG A 7 76.51 -31.32 -0.90
C ARG A 7 75.45 -30.46 -1.61
N LYS A 8 74.52 -31.09 -2.34
CA LYS A 8 73.26 -30.46 -2.76
C LYS A 8 72.44 -30.09 -1.51
N LYS A 9 72.24 -28.79 -1.27
CA LYS A 9 71.22 -28.30 -0.34
C LYS A 9 69.84 -28.61 -0.94
N LYS A 10 69.08 -29.51 -0.32
CA LYS A 10 67.64 -29.64 -0.58
C LYS A 10 66.96 -28.42 0.05
N ALA A 11 66.18 -27.68 -0.74
CA ALA A 11 65.25 -26.70 -0.23
C ALA A 11 64.20 -27.41 0.66
N PRO A 12 63.70 -26.79 1.75
CA PRO A 12 62.57 -27.34 2.47
C PRO A 12 61.34 -27.26 1.56
N ALA A 13 60.73 -28.41 1.27
CA ALA A 13 59.40 -28.44 0.72
C ALA A 13 58.43 -28.17 1.88
N ASP A 14 57.88 -26.96 1.95
CA ASP A 14 56.71 -26.66 2.78
C ASP A 14 55.54 -27.47 2.25
N LYS A 15 55.36 -28.67 2.81
CA LYS A 15 54.07 -29.35 2.78
C LYS A 15 53.38 -28.95 4.08
N GLU A 16 52.46 -28.00 4.01
CA GLU A 16 51.51 -27.72 5.08
C GLU A 16 50.86 -29.04 5.53
N HIS A 17 51.23 -29.52 6.71
CA HIS A 17 50.55 -30.66 7.32
C HIS A 17 49.16 -30.20 7.76
N LYS A 18 48.14 -30.53 6.97
CA LYS A 18 46.74 -30.36 7.36
C LYS A 18 46.47 -31.20 8.60
N THR A 19 45.86 -30.61 9.61
CA THR A 19 45.45 -31.30 10.83
C THR A 19 44.36 -32.35 10.51
N PRO A 20 44.23 -33.45 11.27
CA PRO A 20 43.29 -34.54 10.98
C PRO A 20 41.82 -34.09 10.81
N TRP A 21 41.44 -32.99 11.45
CA TRP A 21 40.10 -32.41 11.35
C TRP A 21 39.87 -31.64 10.03
N GLN A 22 40.92 -31.07 9.43
CA GLN A 22 40.88 -30.39 8.13
C GLN A 22 40.75 -31.38 6.96
N GLU A 23 41.12 -32.65 7.19
CA GLU A 23 40.91 -33.73 6.22
C GLU A 23 39.50 -34.32 6.32
N ARG A 24 38.93 -34.37 7.53
CA ARG A 24 37.59 -34.94 7.78
C ARG A 24 36.43 -34.02 7.44
N TYR A 25 36.54 -32.72 7.74
CA TYR A 25 35.46 -31.75 7.56
C TYR A 25 35.69 -30.83 6.38
N ALA A 26 34.60 -30.50 5.66
CA ALA A 26 34.63 -29.43 4.68
C ALA A 26 34.90 -28.08 5.38
N SER A 27 35.84 -27.32 4.85
CA SER A 27 36.12 -25.94 5.26
C SER A 27 35.08 -24.97 4.71
N VAL A 28 35.00 -23.76 5.26
CA VAL A 28 34.06 -22.72 4.77
C VAL A 28 34.36 -22.36 3.32
N VAL A 29 35.63 -22.21 2.95
CA VAL A 29 36.05 -21.93 1.56
C VAL A 29 35.64 -23.04 0.59
N GLU A 30 35.66 -24.31 1.04
CA GLU A 30 35.15 -25.42 0.23
C GLU A 30 33.62 -25.38 0.10
N MET A 31 32.89 -24.91 1.12
CA MET A 31 31.44 -24.69 1.06
C MET A 31 31.09 -23.53 0.13
N GLU A 32 31.76 -22.38 0.25
CA GLU A 32 31.60 -21.21 -0.62
C GLU A 32 31.76 -21.59 -2.08
N ARG A 33 32.91 -22.18 -2.42
CA ARG A 33 33.19 -22.61 -3.79
C ARG A 33 32.16 -23.62 -4.31
N PHE A 34 31.75 -24.58 -3.47
CA PHE A 34 30.75 -25.56 -3.85
C PHE A 34 29.40 -24.91 -4.21
N ILE A 35 28.99 -23.91 -3.42
CA ILE A 35 27.76 -23.14 -3.62
C ILE A 35 27.88 -22.27 -4.87
N ASP A 36 28.94 -21.47 -5.00
CA ASP A 36 29.15 -20.55 -6.12
C ASP A 36 29.24 -21.26 -7.47
N ASP A 37 29.82 -22.48 -7.49
CA ASP A 37 29.90 -23.31 -8.69
C ASP A 37 28.51 -23.80 -9.18
N ARG A 38 27.47 -23.74 -8.34
CA ARG A 38 26.13 -24.31 -8.62
C ARG A 38 25.00 -23.29 -8.66
N LEU A 39 25.12 -22.22 -7.88
CA LEU A 39 24.08 -21.23 -7.74
C LEU A 39 24.66 -19.83 -7.48
N ALA A 40 23.91 -18.82 -7.87
CA ALA A 40 24.07 -17.46 -7.40
C ALA A 40 23.17 -17.24 -6.18
N LEU A 41 23.68 -16.50 -5.20
CA LEU A 41 22.92 -16.04 -4.04
C LEU A 41 22.73 -14.53 -4.11
N ARG A 42 21.65 -14.07 -3.48
CA ARG A 42 21.44 -12.66 -3.14
C ARG A 42 20.56 -12.56 -1.90
N TYR A 43 20.78 -11.56 -1.07
CA TYR A 43 19.93 -11.28 0.08
C TYR A 43 18.91 -10.21 -0.27
N ASN A 44 17.64 -10.58 -0.35
CA ASN A 44 16.57 -9.63 -0.64
C ASN A 44 16.26 -8.78 0.60
N VAL A 45 16.68 -7.51 0.57
CA VAL A 45 16.56 -6.60 1.71
C VAL A 45 15.12 -6.17 2.02
N VAL A 46 14.17 -6.41 1.09
CA VAL A 46 12.74 -6.12 1.29
C VAL A 46 12.04 -7.29 1.97
N THR A 47 12.21 -8.51 1.46
CA THR A 47 11.58 -9.69 2.06
C THR A 47 12.36 -10.23 3.26
N HIS A 48 13.60 -9.78 3.44
CA HIS A 48 14.57 -10.26 4.42
C HIS A 48 14.84 -11.77 4.27
N ARG A 49 14.99 -12.22 3.02
CA ARG A 49 15.26 -13.62 2.69
C ARG A 49 16.42 -13.74 1.72
N THR A 50 17.25 -14.75 1.95
CA THR A 50 18.20 -15.19 0.94
C THR A 50 17.45 -15.84 -0.22
N GLU A 51 17.79 -15.43 -1.42
CA GLU A 51 17.27 -15.97 -2.67
C GLU A 51 18.42 -16.62 -3.45
N TYR A 52 18.07 -17.62 -4.24
CA TYR A 52 19.03 -18.34 -5.06
C TYR A 52 18.56 -18.45 -6.51
N HIS A 53 19.53 -18.62 -7.38
CA HIS A 53 19.38 -18.92 -8.79
C HIS A 53 20.34 -20.04 -9.17
N LYS A 54 19.86 -21.13 -9.77
CA LYS A 54 20.75 -22.21 -10.23
C LYS A 54 21.35 -21.87 -11.59
N TRP A 55 22.65 -22.10 -11.74
CA TRP A 55 23.29 -22.00 -13.04
C TRP A 55 22.70 -23.02 -14.01
N SER A 56 22.31 -22.56 -15.19
CA SER A 56 21.90 -23.44 -16.28
C SER A 56 23.11 -23.92 -17.06
N ALA A 57 23.15 -25.22 -17.38
CA ALA A 57 24.11 -25.77 -18.32
C ALA A 57 23.80 -25.33 -19.78
N GLU A 58 22.56 -24.93 -20.05
CA GLU A 58 22.12 -24.44 -21.35
C GLU A 58 22.33 -22.94 -21.47
N LYS A 59 23.12 -22.52 -22.47
CA LYS A 59 23.38 -21.10 -22.73
C LYS A 59 22.07 -20.35 -23.03
N GLY A 60 21.82 -19.28 -22.29
CA GLY A 60 20.66 -18.40 -22.48
C GLY A 60 19.44 -18.76 -21.66
N VAL A 61 19.45 -19.88 -20.93
CA VAL A 61 18.37 -20.24 -19.99
C VAL A 61 18.71 -19.69 -18.61
N THR A 62 17.87 -18.80 -18.10
CA THR A 62 17.93 -18.31 -16.72
C THR A 62 16.68 -18.77 -15.99
N HIS A 63 16.86 -19.47 -14.86
CA HIS A 63 15.75 -19.76 -13.95
C HIS A 63 15.29 -18.48 -13.24
N PRO A 64 14.05 -18.40 -12.72
CA PRO A 64 13.66 -17.30 -11.84
C PRO A 64 14.38 -17.43 -10.49
N TRP A 65 14.64 -16.29 -9.85
CA TRP A 65 15.08 -16.26 -8.45
C TRP A 65 14.03 -16.87 -7.54
N GLN A 66 14.47 -17.67 -6.56
CA GLN A 66 13.58 -18.33 -5.62
C GLN A 66 14.09 -18.14 -4.19
N PRO A 67 13.20 -18.01 -3.19
CA PRO A 67 13.62 -18.02 -1.79
C PRO A 67 14.33 -19.33 -1.46
N VAL A 68 15.43 -19.24 -0.71
CA VAL A 68 16.05 -20.41 -0.08
C VAL A 68 15.01 -21.08 0.82
N ASN A 69 14.99 -22.41 0.78
CA ASN A 69 14.11 -23.22 1.59
C ASN A 69 14.82 -24.50 2.04
N ASP A 70 14.27 -25.16 3.05
CA ASP A 70 14.83 -26.37 3.65
C ASP A 70 15.15 -27.45 2.60
N ARG A 71 14.34 -27.56 1.54
CA ARG A 71 14.56 -28.57 0.49
C ARG A 71 15.82 -28.28 -0.32
N LEU A 72 16.09 -27.02 -0.64
CA LEU A 72 17.34 -26.62 -1.28
C LEU A 72 18.53 -26.91 -0.36
N GLU A 73 18.48 -26.46 0.89
CA GLU A 73 19.56 -26.65 1.85
C GLU A 73 19.89 -28.14 2.02
N ASN A 74 18.88 -28.98 2.24
CA ASN A 74 19.05 -30.43 2.35
C ASN A 74 19.62 -31.05 1.06
N SER A 75 19.30 -30.47 -0.10
CA SER A 75 19.85 -30.93 -1.39
C SER A 75 21.32 -30.57 -1.55
N LEU A 76 21.70 -29.33 -1.24
CA LEU A 76 23.09 -28.87 -1.24
C LEU A 76 23.95 -29.67 -0.28
N TYR A 77 23.43 -29.95 0.92
CA TYR A 77 24.09 -30.77 1.92
C TYR A 77 24.44 -32.16 1.39
N ARG A 78 23.44 -32.87 0.83
CA ARG A 78 23.62 -34.20 0.24
C ARG A 78 24.62 -34.18 -0.92
N GLU A 79 24.47 -33.24 -1.85
CA GLU A 79 25.35 -33.12 -3.02
C GLU A 79 26.80 -32.79 -2.63
N MET A 80 26.99 -31.98 -1.58
CA MET A 80 28.33 -31.63 -1.09
C MET A 80 29.01 -32.82 -0.41
N LEU A 81 28.27 -33.60 0.39
CA LEU A 81 28.77 -34.85 0.97
C LEU A 81 29.25 -35.81 -0.13
N GLU A 82 28.45 -35.98 -1.19
CA GLU A 82 28.78 -36.85 -2.33
C GLU A 82 29.99 -36.34 -3.12
N THR A 83 30.08 -35.03 -3.36
CA THR A 83 31.13 -34.45 -4.22
C THR A 83 32.47 -34.34 -3.50
N THR A 84 32.48 -33.98 -2.21
CA THR A 84 33.71 -33.71 -1.48
C THR A 84 34.27 -34.93 -0.74
N GLY A 85 33.43 -35.93 -0.45
CA GLY A 85 33.78 -37.08 0.39
C GLY A 85 34.11 -36.70 1.84
N LYS A 86 33.86 -35.44 2.24
CA LYS A 86 34.10 -34.90 3.58
C LYS A 86 32.80 -34.76 4.35
N GLU A 87 32.88 -34.83 5.67
CA GLU A 87 31.75 -34.56 6.54
C GLU A 87 31.40 -33.05 6.47
N VAL A 88 30.17 -32.72 6.10
CA VAL A 88 29.67 -31.35 6.00
C VAL A 88 28.91 -31.02 7.29
N ARG A 89 29.18 -29.85 7.88
CA ARG A 89 28.37 -29.37 9.01
C ARG A 89 27.21 -28.54 8.48
N PHE A 90 26.01 -29.13 8.49
CA PHE A 90 24.79 -28.50 7.96
C PHE A 90 24.57 -27.08 8.53
N ASP A 91 24.75 -26.91 9.84
CA ASP A 91 24.60 -25.63 10.52
C ASP A 91 25.55 -24.54 10.00
N LYS A 92 26.76 -24.92 9.57
CA LYS A 92 27.72 -23.97 8.99
C LYS A 92 27.33 -23.57 7.58
N MET A 93 26.84 -24.52 6.78
CA MET A 93 26.39 -24.25 5.42
C MET A 93 25.18 -23.31 5.41
N CYS A 94 24.18 -23.54 6.26
CA CYS A 94 23.04 -22.62 6.40
C CYS A 94 23.49 -21.21 6.83
N ARG A 95 24.41 -21.11 7.80
CA ARG A 95 24.96 -19.81 8.22
C ARG A 95 25.72 -19.09 7.11
N LEU A 96 26.39 -19.82 6.23
CA LEU A 96 27.07 -19.25 5.08
C LEU A 96 26.05 -18.70 4.07
N ILE A 97 25.00 -19.46 3.77
CA ILE A 97 23.92 -19.02 2.87
C ILE A 97 23.23 -17.75 3.41
N GLU A 98 22.99 -17.69 4.72
CA GLU A 98 22.34 -16.55 5.39
C GLU A 98 23.31 -15.45 5.85
N SER A 99 24.54 -15.41 5.29
CA SER A 99 25.55 -14.39 5.61
C SER A 99 25.74 -13.39 4.47
N ASP A 100 26.68 -12.46 4.65
CA ASP A 100 27.12 -11.50 3.64
C ASP A 100 27.78 -12.13 2.41
N HIS A 101 27.96 -13.46 2.40
CA HIS A 101 28.23 -14.22 1.16
C HIS A 101 27.10 -14.06 0.13
N ALA A 102 25.85 -13.87 0.58
CA ALA A 102 24.75 -13.46 -0.27
C ALA A 102 24.70 -11.92 -0.34
N PRO A 103 25.08 -11.29 -1.47
CA PRO A 103 25.11 -9.84 -1.58
C PRO A 103 23.70 -9.23 -1.48
N ASP A 104 23.60 -8.06 -0.85
CA ASP A 104 22.35 -7.31 -0.73
C ASP A 104 21.73 -6.99 -2.09
N TYR A 105 20.41 -7.19 -2.17
CA TYR A 105 19.61 -6.98 -3.35
C TYR A 105 18.33 -6.23 -2.99
N HIS A 106 18.15 -5.05 -3.61
CA HIS A 106 16.93 -4.27 -3.45
C HIS A 106 16.08 -4.34 -4.73
N PRO A 107 14.99 -5.15 -4.76
CA PRO A 107 14.23 -5.46 -5.98
C PRO A 107 13.72 -4.24 -6.73
N PHE A 108 13.13 -3.26 -6.03
CA PHE A 108 12.59 -2.06 -6.68
C PHE A 108 13.68 -1.15 -7.25
N ARG A 109 14.78 -0.95 -6.51
CA ARG A 109 15.90 -0.11 -6.96
C ARG A 109 16.58 -0.76 -8.16
N ASP A 110 16.87 -2.05 -8.06
CA ASP A 110 17.46 -2.83 -9.14
C ASP A 110 16.62 -2.73 -10.41
N TYR A 111 15.30 -2.97 -10.32
CA TYR A 111 14.41 -2.83 -11.47
C TYR A 111 14.49 -1.41 -12.09
N LEU A 112 14.33 -0.36 -11.27
CA LEU A 112 14.28 1.02 -11.76
C LEU A 112 15.62 1.52 -12.33
N GLU A 113 16.75 1.08 -11.77
CA GLU A 113 18.09 1.48 -12.24
C GLU A 113 18.51 0.77 -13.53
N HIS A 114 17.90 -0.36 -13.88
CA HIS A 114 18.12 -1.07 -15.14
C HIS A 114 17.18 -0.63 -16.28
N LEU A 115 16.22 0.26 -16.01
CA LEU A 115 15.35 0.82 -17.05
C LEU A 115 16.11 1.79 -17.96
N PRO A 116 15.70 1.93 -19.23
CA PRO A 116 16.17 3.03 -20.06
C PRO A 116 15.76 4.37 -19.43
N PRO A 117 16.59 5.43 -19.59
CA PRO A 117 16.24 6.74 -19.09
C PRO A 117 14.98 7.26 -19.78
N TRP A 118 14.12 7.93 -19.02
CA TRP A 118 12.95 8.61 -19.58
C TRP A 118 13.38 9.78 -20.47
N ASP A 119 12.79 9.87 -21.66
CA ASP A 119 13.03 10.92 -22.65
C ASP A 119 12.66 12.33 -22.16
N GLY A 120 11.76 12.43 -21.18
CA GLY A 120 11.26 13.70 -20.66
C GLY A 120 10.05 14.27 -21.40
N GLU A 121 9.59 13.61 -22.45
CA GLU A 121 8.51 14.07 -23.33
C GLU A 121 7.33 13.10 -23.38
N SER A 122 7.60 11.79 -23.40
CA SER A 122 6.57 10.76 -23.44
C SER A 122 5.76 10.70 -22.14
N ASP A 123 4.44 10.52 -22.28
CA ASP A 123 3.52 10.38 -21.15
C ASP A 123 2.91 8.98 -21.10
N ALA A 124 3.74 7.98 -20.80
CA ALA A 124 3.33 6.59 -20.64
C ALA A 124 2.30 6.41 -19.50
N ILE A 125 2.36 7.22 -18.45
CA ILE A 125 1.41 7.23 -17.34
C ILE A 125 0.04 7.76 -17.81
N LEU A 126 -0.01 8.74 -18.70
CA LEU A 126 -1.27 9.12 -19.37
C LEU A 126 -1.81 7.95 -20.20
N GLY A 127 -0.96 7.26 -20.96
CA GLY A 127 -1.32 6.04 -21.69
C GLY A 127 -1.85 4.92 -20.78
N LEU A 128 -1.28 4.77 -19.58
CA LEU A 128 -1.79 3.86 -18.56
C LEU A 128 -3.17 4.31 -18.06
N SER A 129 -3.35 5.61 -17.80
CA SER A 129 -4.62 6.14 -17.26
C SER A 129 -5.80 5.91 -18.19
N VAL A 130 -5.61 5.94 -19.51
CA VAL A 130 -6.70 5.69 -20.46
C VAL A 130 -7.14 4.22 -20.51
N THR A 131 -6.44 3.31 -19.84
CA THR A 131 -6.90 1.91 -19.70
C THR A 131 -8.01 1.76 -18.67
N VAL A 132 -8.21 2.77 -17.81
CA VAL A 132 -9.27 2.83 -16.80
C VAL A 132 -10.24 3.93 -17.21
N HIS A 133 -11.46 3.55 -17.55
CA HIS A 133 -12.49 4.49 -17.97
C HIS A 133 -13.29 4.92 -16.75
N VAL A 134 -12.98 6.12 -16.26
CA VAL A 134 -13.71 6.70 -15.12
C VAL A 134 -15.02 7.30 -15.62
N LYS A 135 -16.06 7.16 -14.81
CA LYS A 135 -17.36 7.75 -15.09
C LYS A 135 -17.27 9.25 -14.92
N GLY A 136 -17.83 9.99 -15.88
CA GLY A 136 -17.79 11.45 -15.90
C GLY A 136 -17.49 11.96 -17.29
N ASP A 137 -17.05 13.21 -17.39
CA ASP A 137 -16.63 13.81 -18.64
C ASP A 137 -15.11 13.66 -18.85
N ALA A 138 -14.61 14.31 -19.90
CA ALA A 138 -13.17 14.29 -20.20
C ALA A 138 -12.33 14.98 -19.12
N GLU A 139 -12.89 15.93 -18.36
CA GLU A 139 -12.19 16.61 -17.27
C GLU A 139 -11.98 15.65 -16.10
N GLU A 140 -12.98 14.83 -15.78
CA GLU A 140 -12.88 13.77 -14.77
C GLU A 140 -11.77 12.77 -15.12
N GLN A 141 -11.74 12.29 -16.38
CA GLN A 141 -10.70 11.38 -16.87
C GLN A 141 -9.29 12.00 -16.84
N LEU A 142 -9.15 13.27 -17.22
CA LEU A 142 -7.87 14.00 -17.13
C LEU A 142 -7.45 14.18 -15.66
N THR A 143 -8.41 14.35 -14.76
CA THR A 143 -8.13 14.46 -13.34
C THR A 143 -7.67 13.14 -12.75
N PHE A 144 -8.33 12.04 -13.08
CA PHE A 144 -7.83 10.71 -12.77
C PHE A 144 -6.39 10.51 -13.25
N SER A 145 -6.07 10.89 -14.49
CA SER A 145 -4.71 10.81 -15.02
C SER A 145 -3.67 11.58 -14.19
N ARG A 146 -4.01 12.82 -13.78
CA ARG A 146 -3.15 13.65 -12.94
C ARG A 146 -2.90 13.04 -11.56
N TYR A 147 -3.96 12.54 -10.92
CA TYR A 147 -3.87 11.94 -9.58
C TYR A 147 -3.20 10.56 -9.62
N LEU A 148 -3.44 9.75 -10.65
CA LEU A 148 -2.73 8.50 -10.90
C LEU A 148 -1.22 8.75 -11.02
N LYS A 149 -0.82 9.78 -11.76
CA LYS A 149 0.60 10.17 -11.90
C LYS A 149 1.23 10.54 -10.56
N LYS A 150 0.57 11.39 -9.75
CA LYS A 150 1.03 11.72 -8.40
C LYS A 150 1.15 10.47 -7.52
N TRP A 151 0.13 9.62 -7.52
CA TRP A 151 0.11 8.38 -6.73
C TRP A 151 1.22 7.41 -7.16
N LEU A 152 1.44 7.21 -8.46
CA LEU A 152 2.46 6.30 -8.98
C LEU A 152 3.88 6.80 -8.72
N VAL A 153 4.14 8.10 -8.89
CA VAL A 153 5.44 8.69 -8.56
C VAL A 153 5.67 8.65 -7.04
N GLY A 154 4.63 8.86 -6.23
CA GLY A 154 4.69 8.69 -4.78
C GLY A 154 5.01 7.26 -4.35
N MET A 155 4.51 6.27 -5.08
CA MET A 155 4.86 4.86 -4.87
C MET A 155 6.34 4.59 -5.13
N VAL A 156 6.87 5.09 -6.25
CA VAL A 156 8.31 4.98 -6.57
C VAL A 156 9.17 5.68 -5.51
N ALA A 157 8.77 6.88 -5.06
CA ALA A 157 9.45 7.59 -3.99
C ALA A 157 9.46 6.78 -2.68
N GLY A 158 8.32 6.21 -2.29
CA GLY A 158 8.18 5.35 -1.12
C GLY A 158 9.02 4.07 -1.19
N TRP A 159 9.28 3.52 -2.37
CA TRP A 159 10.20 2.39 -2.52
C TRP A 159 11.66 2.80 -2.29
N LEU A 160 12.07 3.98 -2.77
CA LEU A 160 13.48 4.36 -2.86
C LEU A 160 14.00 5.18 -1.68
N ASP A 161 13.22 6.15 -1.19
CA ASP A 161 13.65 7.11 -0.16
C ASP A 161 13.26 6.61 1.24
N ALA A 162 14.25 6.48 2.13
CA ALA A 162 14.07 5.92 3.47
C ALA A 162 13.08 6.70 4.34
N GLU A 163 12.89 7.99 4.07
CA GLU A 163 12.06 8.89 4.90
C GLU A 163 10.68 9.15 4.30
N VAL A 164 10.39 8.60 3.11
CA VAL A 164 9.15 8.86 2.37
C VAL A 164 8.23 7.66 2.44
N VAL A 165 6.95 7.94 2.70
CA VAL A 165 5.84 6.99 2.57
C VAL A 165 4.74 7.64 1.73
N ASN A 166 4.14 6.88 0.83
CA ASN A 166 3.01 7.37 0.05
C ASN A 166 1.73 7.33 0.90
N HIS A 167 1.21 8.50 1.26
CA HIS A 167 0.02 8.61 2.11
C HIS A 167 -1.31 8.58 1.34
N LEU A 168 -1.25 8.48 0.00
CA LEU A 168 -2.42 8.50 -0.86
C LEU A 168 -2.89 7.07 -1.17
N ILE A 169 -4.21 6.88 -1.15
CA ILE A 169 -4.89 5.60 -1.36
C ILE A 169 -5.78 5.74 -2.59
N LEU A 170 -5.39 5.10 -3.69
CA LEU A 170 -6.17 5.09 -4.93
C LEU A 170 -7.26 4.02 -4.85
N ILE A 171 -8.52 4.40 -5.07
CA ILE A 171 -9.66 3.49 -4.93
C ILE A 171 -10.46 3.45 -6.22
N PHE A 172 -10.71 2.25 -6.73
CA PHE A 172 -11.66 2.03 -7.81
C PHE A 172 -12.99 1.52 -7.26
N VAL A 173 -14.04 2.31 -7.49
CA VAL A 173 -15.42 1.93 -7.19
C VAL A 173 -16.16 1.67 -8.49
N GLY A 174 -16.93 0.60 -8.59
CA GLY A 174 -17.68 0.32 -9.82
C GLY A 174 -18.27 -1.07 -9.80
N GLN A 175 -18.83 -1.53 -10.91
CA GLN A 175 -19.43 -2.88 -10.95
C GLN A 175 -18.40 -3.98 -10.65
N GLN A 176 -18.88 -5.11 -10.14
CA GLN A 176 -18.04 -6.29 -9.96
C GLN A 176 -17.66 -6.87 -11.32
N GLY A 177 -16.47 -7.47 -11.42
CA GLY A 177 -16.02 -8.14 -12.64
C GLY A 177 -15.37 -7.24 -13.70
N ILE A 178 -15.28 -5.93 -13.48
CA ILE A 178 -14.63 -4.98 -14.42
C ILE A 178 -13.09 -4.94 -14.29
N TYR A 179 -12.46 -6.00 -13.80
CA TYR A 179 -11.00 -6.12 -13.65
C TYR A 179 -10.28 -5.19 -12.64
N LYS A 180 -10.97 -4.49 -11.73
CA LYS A 180 -10.34 -3.55 -10.75
C LYS A 180 -9.11 -4.09 -10.02
N THR A 181 -9.24 -5.21 -9.29
CA THR A 181 -8.10 -5.83 -8.57
C THR A 181 -7.07 -6.37 -9.56
N THR A 182 -7.52 -6.90 -10.70
CA THR A 182 -6.61 -7.42 -11.74
C THR A 182 -5.73 -6.31 -12.29
N TRP A 183 -6.29 -5.12 -12.52
CA TRP A 183 -5.54 -3.94 -12.98
C TRP A 183 -4.46 -3.54 -11.98
N PHE A 184 -4.79 -3.46 -10.68
CA PHE A 184 -3.78 -3.16 -9.65
C PHE A 184 -2.70 -4.24 -9.52
N ASN A 185 -3.06 -5.52 -9.60
CA ASN A 185 -2.08 -6.61 -9.59
C ASN A 185 -1.14 -6.54 -10.81
N TYR A 186 -1.71 -6.24 -11.99
CA TYR A 186 -0.95 -6.11 -13.22
C TYR A 186 -0.21 -4.78 -13.32
N LEU A 187 -0.45 -3.79 -12.46
CA LEU A 187 0.32 -2.55 -12.44
C LEU A 187 1.79 -2.80 -12.10
N LEU A 188 2.07 -3.80 -11.25
CA LEU A 188 3.45 -4.23 -11.00
C LEU A 188 3.96 -5.06 -12.19
N PRO A 189 5.19 -4.77 -12.67
CA PRO A 189 5.82 -5.54 -13.74
C PRO A 189 6.02 -6.99 -13.28
N PRO A 190 6.15 -7.96 -14.21
CA PRO A 190 6.29 -9.37 -13.88
C PRO A 190 7.34 -9.69 -12.80
N GLU A 191 8.48 -8.99 -12.82
CA GLU A 191 9.60 -9.13 -11.88
C GLU A 191 9.23 -8.69 -10.45
N LEU A 192 8.33 -7.71 -10.33
CA LEU A 192 7.88 -7.14 -9.07
C LEU A 192 6.49 -7.62 -8.64
N ARG A 193 5.81 -8.44 -9.44
CA ARG A 193 4.42 -8.86 -9.16
C ARG A 193 4.27 -9.63 -7.85
N GLN A 194 5.32 -10.30 -7.39
CA GLN A 194 5.36 -10.95 -6.07
C GLN A 194 5.23 -9.98 -4.88
N TYR A 195 5.48 -8.68 -5.10
CA TYR A 195 5.34 -7.62 -4.10
C TYR A 195 3.96 -6.95 -4.12
N PHE A 196 2.98 -7.57 -4.79
CA PHE A 196 1.57 -7.22 -4.68
C PHE A 196 0.92 -8.05 -3.59
N TYR A 197 0.24 -7.40 -2.64
CA TYR A 197 -0.50 -8.07 -1.57
C TYR A 197 -1.97 -7.69 -1.60
N THR A 198 -2.85 -8.68 -1.63
CA THR A 198 -4.28 -8.49 -1.44
C THR A 198 -4.63 -8.66 0.02
N ARG A 199 -5.07 -7.57 0.65
CA ARG A 199 -5.59 -7.59 2.02
C ARG A 199 -7.10 -7.82 1.96
N THR A 200 -7.56 -8.88 2.63
CA THR A 200 -8.98 -9.12 2.87
C THR A 200 -9.45 -8.41 4.15
N ASN A 201 -10.73 -8.09 4.22
CA ASN A 201 -11.33 -7.38 5.36
C ASN A 201 -11.31 -8.23 6.63
N ALA A 202 -10.24 -8.09 7.41
CA ALA A 202 -10.17 -8.55 8.78
C ALA A 202 -10.46 -7.40 9.75
N GLN A 203 -11.32 -7.65 10.74
CA GLN A 203 -11.75 -6.69 11.79
C GLN A 203 -10.60 -6.01 12.57
N ARG A 204 -9.37 -6.48 12.41
CA ARG A 204 -8.16 -5.92 13.01
C ARG A 204 -6.97 -6.07 12.05
N LEU A 205 -6.12 -5.06 12.03
CA LEU A 205 -4.73 -5.18 11.55
C LEU A 205 -4.00 -6.21 12.41
N SER A 206 -3.61 -7.31 11.78
CA SER A 206 -2.77 -8.35 12.38
C SER A 206 -1.29 -7.94 12.36
N LYS A 207 -0.44 -8.70 13.06
CA LYS A 207 1.02 -8.53 12.96
C LYS A 207 1.52 -8.79 11.53
N ASP A 208 0.90 -9.73 10.84
CA ASP A 208 1.25 -10.06 9.47
C ASP A 208 0.88 -8.91 8.52
N ASP A 209 -0.23 -8.21 8.76
CA ASP A 209 -0.59 -7.00 8.02
C ASP A 209 0.42 -5.87 8.22
N LEU A 210 0.97 -5.71 9.44
CA LEU A 210 2.01 -4.72 9.71
C LEU A 210 3.33 -5.08 9.03
N LEU A 211 3.73 -6.36 9.06
CA LEU A 211 4.90 -6.82 8.34
C LEU A 211 4.74 -6.66 6.82
N ALA A 212 3.53 -6.86 6.30
CA ALA A 212 3.23 -6.66 4.88
C ALA A 212 3.58 -5.24 4.41
N LEU A 213 3.45 -4.22 5.27
CA LEU A 213 3.81 -2.83 4.94
C LEU A 213 5.30 -2.65 4.61
N SER A 214 6.15 -3.53 5.14
CA SER A 214 7.59 -3.52 4.87
C SER A 214 8.03 -4.46 3.75
N GLN A 215 7.16 -5.38 3.33
CA GLN A 215 7.52 -6.46 2.40
C GLN A 215 6.85 -6.33 1.03
N TYR A 216 5.74 -5.60 0.91
CA TYR A 216 4.99 -5.46 -0.33
C TYR A 216 4.99 -4.01 -0.79
N GLY A 217 5.27 -3.80 -2.08
CA GLY A 217 5.34 -2.46 -2.67
C GLY A 217 3.95 -1.87 -2.96
N LEU A 218 2.95 -2.73 -3.18
CA LEU A 218 1.56 -2.36 -3.43
C LEU A 218 0.61 -3.27 -2.65
N VAL A 219 -0.21 -2.67 -1.79
CA VAL A 219 -1.20 -3.35 -0.95
C VAL A 219 -2.61 -2.96 -1.43
N CYS A 220 -3.35 -3.93 -1.94
CA CYS A 220 -4.72 -3.76 -2.41
C CYS A 220 -5.72 -4.21 -1.33
N CYS A 221 -6.53 -3.28 -0.85
CA CYS A 221 -7.64 -3.56 0.06
C CYS A 221 -8.89 -3.87 -0.76
N GLU A 222 -9.29 -5.14 -0.83
CA GLU A 222 -10.52 -5.54 -1.52
C GLU A 222 -11.75 -5.30 -0.64
N GLU A 223 -12.88 -5.03 -1.29
CA GLU A 223 -14.17 -4.76 -0.64
C GLU A 223 -14.04 -3.62 0.40
N LEU A 224 -13.22 -2.61 0.09
CA LEU A 224 -12.94 -1.49 1.00
C LEU A 224 -14.23 -0.75 1.36
N ASP A 225 -15.19 -0.74 0.45
CA ASP A 225 -16.52 -0.17 0.60
C ASP A 225 -17.41 -0.86 1.64
N THR A 226 -17.01 -2.05 2.11
CA THR A 226 -17.69 -2.80 3.18
C THR A 226 -17.03 -2.61 4.55
N MET A 227 -15.86 -1.93 4.60
CA MET A 227 -15.17 -1.66 5.85
C MET A 227 -15.99 -0.75 6.77
N THR A 228 -16.00 -1.08 8.05
CA THR A 228 -16.55 -0.24 9.10
C THR A 228 -15.73 1.05 9.26
N PRO A 229 -16.31 2.14 9.82
CA PRO A 229 -15.56 3.37 10.09
C PRO A 229 -14.31 3.15 10.96
N ARG A 230 -14.34 2.14 11.84
CA ARG A 230 -13.18 1.76 12.66
C ARG A 230 -12.06 1.17 11.82
N GLU A 231 -12.37 0.31 10.86
CA GLU A 231 -11.39 -0.31 9.96
C GLU A 231 -10.79 0.72 9.00
N LEU A 232 -11.61 1.62 8.45
CA LEU A 232 -11.13 2.74 7.63
C LEU A 232 -10.16 3.64 8.41
N ASN A 233 -10.45 3.94 9.68
CA ASN A 233 -9.54 4.70 10.54
C ASN A 233 -8.24 3.95 10.88
N GLN A 234 -8.30 2.62 11.04
CA GLN A 234 -7.10 1.80 11.18
C GLN A 234 -6.24 1.83 9.91
N LEU A 235 -6.86 1.74 8.73
CA LEU A 235 -6.19 1.84 7.45
C LEU A 235 -5.52 3.22 7.27
N LYS A 236 -6.22 4.32 7.61
CA LYS A 236 -5.63 5.68 7.64
C LYS A 236 -4.37 5.73 8.53
N GLY A 237 -4.40 5.07 9.69
CA GLY A 237 -3.26 4.97 10.60
C GLY A 237 -2.08 4.21 9.97
N ALA A 238 -2.34 3.03 9.40
CA ALA A 238 -1.33 2.20 8.74
C ALA A 238 -0.63 2.93 7.60
N VAL A 239 -1.38 3.64 6.75
CA VAL A 239 -0.88 4.44 5.62
C VAL A 239 0.08 5.57 6.06
N THR A 240 -0.01 6.02 7.31
CA THR A 240 0.87 7.08 7.86
C THR A 240 2.05 6.57 8.66
N MET A 241 2.15 5.27 8.92
CA MET A 241 3.31 4.72 9.63
C MET A 241 4.56 4.97 8.80
N THR A 242 5.64 5.45 9.39
CA THR A 242 6.92 5.65 8.68
C THR A 242 7.77 4.38 8.69
N SER A 243 7.66 3.59 9.76
CA SER A 243 8.39 2.35 9.91
C SER A 243 7.62 1.32 10.74
N ILE A 244 8.03 0.06 10.61
CA ILE A 244 7.47 -1.12 11.25
C ILE A 244 8.52 -1.69 12.20
N ASN A 245 8.27 -1.54 13.50
CA ASN A 245 9.11 -2.14 14.54
C ASN A 245 8.46 -3.42 15.08
N GLU A 246 8.29 -4.41 14.20
CA GLU A 246 7.72 -5.70 14.53
C GLU A 246 8.75 -6.81 14.29
N ARG A 247 8.79 -7.77 15.21
CA ARG A 247 9.68 -8.93 15.10
C ARG A 247 9.01 -9.97 14.21
N ALA A 248 9.65 -10.31 13.09
CA ALA A 248 9.24 -11.47 12.29
C ALA A 248 9.28 -12.76 13.12
N ALA A 249 8.37 -13.69 12.83
CA ALA A 249 8.37 -14.99 13.49
C ALA A 249 9.76 -15.64 13.36
N TYR A 250 10.31 -16.15 14.47
CA TYR A 250 11.63 -16.79 14.55
C TYR A 250 12.87 -15.90 14.36
N ALA A 251 12.73 -14.61 14.01
CA ALA A 251 13.87 -13.68 14.02
C ALA A 251 14.45 -13.55 15.43
N ARG A 252 15.77 -13.34 15.61
CA ARG A 252 16.38 -13.21 16.95
C ARG A 252 16.23 -11.81 17.54
N HIS A 253 16.22 -10.79 16.68
CA HIS A 253 16.12 -9.38 17.04
C HIS A 253 14.89 -8.76 16.39
N ALA A 254 14.32 -7.74 17.02
CA ALA A 254 13.36 -6.87 16.36
C ALA A 254 14.15 -5.92 15.45
N GLU A 255 13.66 -5.73 14.23
CA GLU A 255 14.27 -4.85 13.24
C GLU A 255 13.28 -3.73 12.94
N ASN A 256 13.78 -2.51 12.89
CA ASN A 256 12.97 -1.39 12.41
C ASN A 256 12.98 -1.42 10.88
N ARG A 257 11.87 -1.85 10.29
CA ARG A 257 11.72 -2.01 8.84
C ARG A 257 11.03 -0.79 8.25
N LYS A 258 11.50 -0.34 7.10
CA LYS A 258 10.87 0.77 6.38
C LYS A 258 9.47 0.37 5.91
N HIS A 259 8.51 1.28 6.01
CA HIS A 259 7.23 1.14 5.32
C HIS A 259 7.41 1.51 3.85
N ILE A 260 7.27 0.53 2.95
CA ILE A 260 7.39 0.73 1.49
C ILE A 260 6.05 0.62 0.75
N ALA A 261 5.03 0.06 1.39
CA ALA A 261 3.73 -0.16 0.79
C ALA A 261 3.05 1.14 0.37
N THR A 262 2.60 1.15 -0.89
CA THR A 262 1.54 2.07 -1.33
C THR A 262 0.22 1.34 -1.30
N PHE A 263 -0.85 2.04 -0.94
CA PHE A 263 -2.17 1.45 -0.83
C PHE A 263 -3.05 1.76 -2.04
N CYS A 264 -3.80 0.75 -2.47
CA CYS A 264 -4.96 0.90 -3.32
C CYS A 264 -6.16 0.14 -2.75
N GLY A 265 -7.34 0.38 -3.30
CA GLY A 265 -8.56 -0.30 -2.88
C GLY A 265 -9.54 -0.52 -4.02
N THR A 266 -10.39 -1.52 -3.83
CA THR A 266 -11.50 -1.80 -4.75
C THR A 266 -12.80 -1.93 -3.98
N GLY A 267 -13.89 -1.47 -4.58
CA GLY A 267 -15.22 -1.58 -4.00
C GLY A 267 -16.32 -1.49 -5.05
N ASN A 268 -17.56 -1.72 -4.62
CA ASN A 268 -18.74 -1.65 -5.47
C ASN A 268 -19.72 -0.54 -5.04
N ASN A 269 -19.72 -0.16 -3.76
CA ASN A 269 -20.53 0.91 -3.22
C ASN A 269 -19.78 2.26 -3.28
N ILE A 270 -20.40 3.22 -3.97
CA ILE A 270 -19.91 4.60 -4.15
C ILE A 270 -19.86 5.34 -2.81
N GLN A 271 -20.87 5.13 -1.97
CA GLN A 271 -21.06 5.83 -0.70
C GLN A 271 -20.41 5.06 0.44
N PHE A 272 -19.07 5.10 0.53
CA PHE A 272 -18.30 4.38 1.54
C PHE A 272 -17.52 5.28 2.51
N LEU A 273 -17.32 6.56 2.18
CA LEU A 273 -16.63 7.50 3.06
C LEU A 273 -17.59 7.99 4.15
N SER A 274 -17.41 7.50 5.37
CA SER A 274 -18.31 7.79 6.50
C SER A 274 -17.78 8.84 7.48
N ASP A 275 -16.51 9.23 7.38
CA ASP A 275 -15.87 10.19 8.28
C ASP A 275 -15.37 11.41 7.50
N PRO A 276 -16.03 12.58 7.61
CA PRO A 276 -15.61 13.80 6.91
C PRO A 276 -14.26 14.33 7.42
N SER A 277 -13.76 13.84 8.57
CA SER A 277 -12.43 14.19 9.06
C SER A 277 -11.35 13.27 8.43
N GLY A 278 -10.45 13.87 7.67
CA GLY A 278 -9.28 13.18 7.13
C GLY A 278 -9.50 12.41 5.83
N ASN A 279 -10.42 12.88 4.97
CA ASN A 279 -10.60 12.33 3.62
C ASN A 279 -9.45 12.65 2.64
N ARG A 280 -8.47 13.47 3.05
CA ARG A 280 -7.30 13.85 2.22
C ARG A 280 -6.40 12.70 1.72
N ARG A 281 -6.60 11.49 2.25
CA ARG A 281 -5.82 10.31 1.85
C ARG A 281 -6.52 9.48 0.78
N TRP A 282 -7.82 9.66 0.61
CA TRP A 282 -8.63 8.86 -0.30
C TRP A 282 -8.70 9.50 -1.67
N MET A 283 -8.45 8.71 -2.71
CA MET A 283 -8.65 9.08 -4.11
C MET A 283 -9.60 8.06 -4.75
N PRO A 284 -10.89 8.07 -4.39
CA PRO A 284 -11.90 7.26 -5.05
C PRO A 284 -12.19 7.77 -6.46
N PHE A 285 -12.33 6.86 -7.40
CA PHE A 285 -12.86 7.14 -8.73
C PHE A 285 -13.92 6.08 -9.07
N GLU A 286 -15.08 6.54 -9.58
CA GLU A 286 -16.08 5.63 -10.12
C GLU A 286 -15.61 5.18 -11.50
N VAL A 287 -15.49 3.87 -11.71
CA VAL A 287 -14.95 3.23 -12.91
C VAL A 287 -16.09 2.50 -13.62
N GLU A 288 -16.32 2.84 -14.88
CA GLU A 288 -17.32 2.18 -15.71
C GLU A 288 -16.79 0.83 -16.21
N TRP A 289 -15.56 0.83 -16.74
CA TRP A 289 -14.90 -0.38 -17.23
C TRP A 289 -13.38 -0.16 -17.33
N ILE A 290 -12.66 -1.27 -17.46
CA ILE A 290 -11.20 -1.29 -17.57
C ILE A 290 -10.80 -2.15 -18.77
N THR A 291 -9.87 -1.65 -19.57
CA THR A 291 -9.24 -2.43 -20.63
C THR A 291 -8.40 -3.53 -19.98
N SER A 292 -8.71 -4.80 -20.31
CA SER A 292 -8.10 -5.96 -19.67
C SER A 292 -6.57 -5.97 -19.84
N PRO A 293 -5.78 -5.89 -18.74
CA PRO A 293 -4.32 -5.91 -18.83
C PRO A 293 -3.76 -7.28 -19.21
N ARG A 294 -4.62 -8.31 -19.27
CA ARG A 294 -4.28 -9.66 -19.76
C ARG A 294 -4.25 -9.71 -21.28
N GLU A 295 -5.06 -8.88 -21.93
CA GLU A 295 -5.19 -8.83 -23.38
C GLU A 295 -4.25 -7.78 -23.97
N ILE A 296 -4.15 -6.62 -23.29
CA ILE A 296 -3.27 -5.52 -23.68
C ILE A 296 -2.31 -5.25 -22.52
N PRO A 297 -1.13 -5.89 -22.50
CA PRO A 297 -0.13 -5.67 -21.47
C PRO A 297 0.34 -4.22 -21.43
N PHE A 298 0.63 -3.71 -20.23
CA PHE A 298 1.20 -2.38 -20.06
C PHE A 298 2.65 -2.31 -20.56
N ASP A 299 3.05 -1.14 -21.05
CA ASP A 299 4.46 -0.82 -21.27
C ASP A 299 5.12 -0.47 -19.93
N TYR A 300 5.46 -1.50 -19.17
CA TYR A 300 6.07 -1.35 -17.85
C TYR A 300 7.35 -0.51 -17.90
N ALA A 301 8.20 -0.75 -18.89
CA ALA A 301 9.47 -0.06 -19.00
C ALA A 301 9.24 1.45 -19.16
N ALA A 302 8.35 1.86 -20.06
CA ALA A 302 8.04 3.27 -20.26
C ALA A 302 7.37 3.91 -19.03
N ILE A 303 6.39 3.23 -18.42
CA ILE A 303 5.66 3.72 -17.24
C ILE A 303 6.61 3.99 -16.08
N TYR A 304 7.44 3.00 -15.73
CA TYR A 304 8.34 3.12 -14.58
C TYR A 304 9.57 3.97 -14.88
N ALA A 305 10.05 4.02 -16.13
CA ALA A 305 11.07 4.98 -16.53
C ALA A 305 10.56 6.41 -16.34
N GLN A 306 9.34 6.72 -16.78
CA GLN A 306 8.72 8.02 -16.58
C GLN A 306 8.54 8.33 -15.09
N ALA A 307 7.97 7.41 -14.30
CA ALA A 307 7.75 7.63 -12.87
C ALA A 307 9.07 7.88 -12.13
N TYR A 308 10.10 7.11 -12.43
CA TYR A 308 11.44 7.27 -11.85
C TYR A 308 12.14 8.55 -12.29
N GLY A 309 12.03 8.91 -13.58
CA GLY A 309 12.55 10.15 -14.12
C GLY A 309 11.89 11.38 -13.50
N LEU A 310 10.56 11.37 -13.32
CA LEU A 310 9.82 12.41 -12.63
C LEU A 310 10.26 12.55 -11.17
N TYR A 311 10.40 11.43 -10.45
CA TYR A 311 10.92 11.42 -9.07
C TYR A 311 12.31 12.07 -9.01
N LYS A 312 13.25 11.68 -9.87
CA LYS A 312 14.62 12.23 -9.90
C LYS A 312 14.68 13.71 -10.27
N ARG A 313 13.70 14.21 -11.04
CA ARG A 313 13.56 15.63 -11.40
C ARG A 313 12.81 16.46 -10.34
N GLY A 314 12.44 15.86 -9.20
CA GLY A 314 11.76 16.56 -8.10
C GLY A 314 10.29 16.85 -8.36
N PHE A 315 9.60 16.01 -9.15
CA PHE A 315 8.16 16.12 -9.36
C PHE A 315 7.39 16.11 -8.04
N GLN A 316 6.43 17.03 -7.88
CA GLN A 316 5.58 17.12 -6.70
C GLN A 316 4.51 16.02 -6.71
N TYR A 317 4.87 14.86 -6.18
CA TYR A 317 3.98 13.69 -6.07
C TYR A 317 3.01 13.76 -4.89
N TRP A 318 3.24 14.62 -3.90
CA TRP A 318 2.25 14.94 -2.88
C TRP A 318 1.22 15.95 -3.40
N LEU A 319 0.08 16.02 -2.73
CA LEU A 319 -0.98 16.98 -3.07
C LEU A 319 -0.56 18.39 -2.63
N SER A 320 -0.72 19.36 -3.52
CA SER A 320 -0.66 20.79 -3.19
C SER A 320 -1.94 21.23 -2.47
N GLU A 321 -1.96 22.43 -1.89
CA GLU A 321 -3.17 22.97 -1.25
C GLU A 321 -4.37 23.00 -2.20
N SER A 322 -4.15 23.35 -3.49
CA SER A 322 -5.21 23.30 -4.50
C SER A 322 -5.65 21.87 -4.83
N ASP A 323 -4.72 20.90 -4.85
CA ASP A 323 -5.06 19.50 -5.07
C ASP A 323 -5.87 18.92 -3.89
N GLU A 324 -5.53 19.32 -2.66
CA GLU A 324 -6.25 18.92 -1.45
C GLU A 324 -7.66 19.51 -1.39
N GLU A 325 -7.83 20.75 -1.84
CA GLU A 325 -9.15 21.39 -1.91
C GLU A 325 -10.03 20.73 -2.97
N TRP A 326 -9.49 20.49 -4.18
CA TRP A 326 -10.21 19.72 -5.19
C TRP A 326 -10.58 18.33 -4.68
N GLN A 327 -9.64 17.61 -4.05
CA GLN A 327 -9.89 16.27 -3.53
C GLN A 327 -10.98 16.26 -2.46
N ARG A 328 -11.05 17.32 -1.63
CA ARG A 328 -12.12 17.46 -0.63
C ARG A 328 -13.49 17.52 -1.30
N GLN A 329 -13.63 18.35 -2.34
CA GLN A 329 -14.87 18.51 -3.10
C GLN A 329 -15.22 17.23 -3.87
N HIS A 330 -14.24 16.64 -4.55
CA HIS A 330 -14.37 15.36 -5.25
C HIS A 330 -14.84 14.23 -4.33
N ASN A 331 -14.36 14.18 -3.10
CA ASN A 331 -14.73 13.13 -2.16
C ASN A 331 -16.17 13.24 -1.66
N GLU A 332 -16.82 14.40 -1.77
CA GLU A 332 -18.21 14.59 -1.32
C GLU A 332 -19.18 13.63 -2.02
N GLN A 333 -18.94 13.28 -3.29
CA GLN A 333 -19.80 12.34 -4.03
C GLN A 333 -19.65 10.88 -3.57
N PHE A 334 -18.59 10.57 -2.82
CA PHE A 334 -18.35 9.24 -2.24
C PHE A 334 -18.65 9.19 -0.73
N GLU A 335 -19.08 10.32 -0.14
CA GLU A 335 -19.50 10.37 1.26
C GLU A 335 -20.84 9.64 1.43
N ALA A 336 -20.90 8.79 2.45
CA ALA A 336 -22.15 8.16 2.86
C ALA A 336 -23.13 9.23 3.39
N PRO A 337 -24.43 9.12 3.07
CA PRO A 337 -25.45 10.01 3.61
C PRO A 337 -25.33 10.08 5.14
N ASN A 338 -25.23 11.30 5.65
CA ASN A 338 -25.04 11.55 7.06
C ASN A 338 -26.39 11.94 7.67
N LEU A 339 -27.02 10.97 8.33
CA LEU A 339 -28.32 11.16 8.97
C LEU A 339 -28.30 12.32 9.96
N GLU A 340 -27.24 12.44 10.78
CA GLU A 340 -27.09 13.58 11.68
C GLU A 340 -27.02 14.92 10.93
N GLN A 341 -26.35 14.97 9.78
CA GLN A 341 -26.29 16.17 8.95
C GLN A 341 -27.68 16.57 8.43
N GLU A 342 -28.41 15.62 7.85
CA GLU A 342 -29.78 15.84 7.38
C GLU A 342 -30.69 16.31 8.52
N LEU A 343 -30.61 15.67 9.70
CA LEU A 343 -31.42 16.03 10.85
C LEU A 343 -31.04 17.41 11.41
N VAL A 344 -29.77 17.83 11.37
CA VAL A 344 -29.45 19.22 11.74
C VAL A 344 -30.17 20.20 10.82
N GLU A 345 -30.22 19.95 9.50
CA GLU A 345 -30.91 20.82 8.53
C GLU A 345 -32.42 20.81 8.67
N VAL A 346 -33.00 19.76 9.24
CA VAL A 346 -34.43 19.69 9.56
C VAL A 346 -34.75 20.49 10.81
N PHE A 347 -33.97 20.31 11.88
CA PHE A 347 -34.31 20.82 13.21
C PHE A 347 -33.76 22.20 13.50
N PHE A 348 -32.64 22.60 12.89
CA PHE A 348 -31.93 23.83 13.19
C PHE A 348 -31.50 24.61 11.94
N TYR A 349 -31.38 25.93 12.07
CA TYR A 349 -30.68 26.77 11.09
C TYR A 349 -29.74 27.76 11.79
N PRO A 350 -28.65 28.17 11.13
CA PRO A 350 -27.75 29.16 11.69
C PRO A 350 -28.44 30.53 11.73
N PRO A 351 -28.39 31.26 12.85
CA PRO A 351 -28.91 32.62 12.91
C PRO A 351 -28.06 33.57 12.07
N ALA A 352 -28.71 34.56 11.44
CA ALA A 352 -27.99 35.62 10.73
C ALA A 352 -27.21 36.56 11.68
N ASP A 353 -27.73 36.76 12.89
CA ASP A 353 -27.06 37.45 13.99
C ASP A 353 -27.00 36.51 15.20
N PRO A 354 -25.82 36.22 15.76
CA PRO A 354 -25.66 35.33 16.91
C PRO A 354 -26.50 35.71 18.14
N THR A 355 -26.89 36.98 18.27
CA THR A 355 -27.75 37.46 19.37
C THR A 355 -29.20 37.01 19.24
N GLN A 356 -29.63 36.60 18.05
CA GLN A 356 -30.98 36.09 17.75
C GLN A 356 -31.09 34.58 17.93
N GLY A 357 -29.98 33.88 18.09
CA GLY A 357 -29.94 32.44 18.31
C GLY A 357 -29.86 32.07 19.79
N GLU A 358 -30.19 30.81 20.07
CA GLU A 358 -30.03 30.22 21.39
C GLU A 358 -28.79 29.33 21.46
N PHE A 359 -28.17 29.24 22.64
CA PHE A 359 -27.07 28.32 22.87
C PHE A 359 -27.62 26.89 23.00
N MET A 360 -27.24 26.03 22.06
CA MET A 360 -27.65 24.63 21.98
C MET A 360 -26.46 23.70 22.25
N PRO A 361 -26.40 23.07 23.44
CA PRO A 361 -25.48 21.95 23.69
C PRO A 361 -25.78 20.78 22.75
N VAL A 362 -24.75 20.06 22.31
CA VAL A 362 -24.90 18.86 21.45
C VAL A 362 -25.79 17.80 22.12
N SER A 363 -25.67 17.63 23.45
CA SER A 363 -26.53 16.71 24.21
C SER A 363 -28.00 17.12 24.18
N ARG A 364 -28.30 18.42 24.15
CA ARG A 364 -29.67 18.92 24.05
C ARG A 364 -30.20 18.77 22.63
N ALA A 365 -29.40 19.07 21.61
CA ALA A 365 -29.76 18.83 20.22
C ALA A 365 -30.11 17.34 19.99
N LEU A 366 -29.32 16.41 20.53
CA LEU A 366 -29.61 14.97 20.51
C LEU A 366 -30.97 14.62 21.13
N GLN A 367 -31.34 15.26 22.25
CA GLN A 367 -32.64 15.04 22.88
C GLN A 367 -33.78 15.59 22.05
N VAL A 368 -33.62 16.77 21.45
CA VAL A 368 -34.62 17.40 20.59
C VAL A 368 -34.89 16.51 19.38
N ILE A 369 -33.83 16.08 18.68
CA ILE A 369 -33.95 15.20 17.50
C ILE A 369 -34.46 13.82 17.92
N GLY A 370 -33.92 13.25 19.00
CA GLY A 370 -34.31 11.93 19.51
C GLY A 370 -35.76 11.83 20.00
N GLY A 371 -36.46 12.97 20.17
CA GLY A 371 -37.91 12.98 20.37
C GLY A 371 -38.72 12.60 19.13
N TYR A 372 -38.11 12.68 17.94
CA TYR A 372 -38.75 12.45 16.65
C TYR A 372 -38.21 11.21 15.93
N VAL A 373 -37.00 10.74 16.28
CA VAL A 373 -36.37 9.57 15.67
C VAL A 373 -36.00 8.53 16.74
N THR A 374 -36.19 7.26 16.42
CA THR A 374 -35.83 6.13 17.30
C THR A 374 -34.41 5.63 17.10
N VAL A 375 -33.72 6.12 16.06
CA VAL A 375 -32.34 5.74 15.72
C VAL A 375 -31.37 6.39 16.69
N LYS A 376 -30.35 5.62 17.11
CA LYS A 376 -29.29 6.11 17.98
C LYS A 376 -28.33 7.00 17.19
N LEU A 377 -28.27 8.27 17.57
CA LEU A 377 -27.39 9.28 16.96
C LEU A 377 -26.06 9.41 17.72
N SER A 378 -25.02 9.85 17.02
CA SER A 378 -23.70 10.13 17.58
C SER A 378 -23.51 11.62 17.88
N ALA A 379 -23.17 11.94 19.14
CA ALA A 379 -22.84 13.31 19.54
C ALA A 379 -21.68 13.91 18.73
N SER A 380 -20.68 13.09 18.39
CA SER A 380 -19.51 13.54 17.64
C SER A 380 -19.86 13.85 16.18
N VAL A 381 -20.70 13.03 15.55
CA VAL A 381 -21.14 13.23 14.16
C VAL A 381 -22.09 14.42 14.09
N LEU A 382 -23.03 14.54 15.03
CA LEU A 382 -23.94 15.68 15.12
C LEU A 382 -23.21 17.02 15.31
N GLY A 383 -22.19 17.07 16.17
CA GLY A 383 -21.36 18.27 16.31
C GLY A 383 -20.58 18.61 15.04
N SER A 384 -20.08 17.59 14.33
CA SER A 384 -19.40 17.78 13.05
C SER A 384 -20.36 18.33 11.98
N ALA A 385 -21.60 17.86 11.95
CA ALA A 385 -22.66 18.37 11.08
C ALA A 385 -22.96 19.86 11.32
N PHE A 386 -23.14 20.29 12.59
CA PHE A 386 -23.29 21.71 12.92
C PHE A 386 -22.11 22.55 12.40
N THR A 387 -20.90 22.04 12.53
CA THR A 387 -19.70 22.74 12.07
C THR A 387 -19.66 22.85 10.54
N LYS A 388 -19.96 21.76 9.83
CA LYS A 388 -19.98 21.71 8.35
C LYS A 388 -21.06 22.64 7.76
N GLN A 389 -22.19 22.78 8.44
CA GLN A 389 -23.28 23.69 8.05
C GLN A 389 -23.09 25.14 8.52
N GLY A 390 -21.92 25.49 9.04
CA GLY A 390 -21.56 26.89 9.34
C GLY A 390 -22.15 27.45 10.63
N PHE A 391 -22.65 26.60 11.55
CA PHE A 391 -23.14 27.07 12.83
C PHE A 391 -21.98 27.57 13.71
N GLN A 392 -22.19 28.70 14.40
CA GLN A 392 -21.17 29.27 15.28
C GLN A 392 -20.99 28.43 16.54
N SER A 393 -19.78 27.87 16.72
CA SER A 393 -19.42 27.18 17.95
C SER A 393 -19.27 28.14 19.13
N MET A 394 -19.78 27.76 20.30
CA MET A 394 -19.67 28.53 21.54
C MET A 394 -19.27 27.61 22.69
N ARG A 395 -18.44 28.13 23.60
CA ARG A 395 -18.03 27.45 24.83
C ARG A 395 -18.50 28.23 26.04
N THR A 396 -19.22 27.56 26.93
CA THR A 396 -19.58 28.08 28.25
C THR A 396 -18.64 27.50 29.32
N LYS A 397 -18.80 27.92 30.59
CA LYS A 397 -18.04 27.35 31.72
C LYS A 397 -18.29 25.85 31.92
N HIS A 398 -19.44 25.32 31.47
CA HIS A 398 -19.89 23.96 31.78
C HIS A 398 -20.14 23.08 30.55
N SER A 399 -20.17 23.63 29.34
CA SER A 399 -20.46 22.87 28.12
C SER A 399 -19.92 23.53 26.84
N ARG A 400 -19.85 22.74 25.76
CA ARG A 400 -19.63 23.20 24.39
C ARG A 400 -20.92 22.97 23.59
N GLY A 401 -21.21 23.87 22.67
CA GLY A 401 -22.43 23.83 21.85
C GLY A 401 -22.33 24.80 20.69
N TYR A 402 -23.47 25.05 20.05
CA TYR A 402 -23.58 25.93 18.89
C TYR A 402 -24.68 26.96 19.13
N ILE A 403 -24.56 28.13 18.51
CA ILE A 403 -25.68 29.07 18.42
C ILE A 403 -26.58 28.63 17.28
N VAL A 404 -27.85 28.36 17.58
CA VAL A 404 -28.83 27.83 16.62
C VAL A 404 -30.13 28.61 16.73
N ILE A 405 -30.97 28.55 15.70
CA ILE A 405 -32.40 28.75 15.86
C ILE A 405 -33.07 27.40 15.66
N GLN A 406 -33.76 26.92 16.69
CA GLN A 406 -34.59 25.72 16.59
C GLN A 406 -35.85 26.03 15.78
N ARG A 407 -36.15 25.18 14.80
CA ARG A 407 -37.37 25.29 14.01
C ARG A 407 -38.59 24.91 14.83
N SER A 408 -39.72 25.53 14.51
CA SER A 408 -41.01 25.20 15.10
C SER A 408 -41.46 23.78 14.71
N GLY A 409 -42.38 23.21 15.50
CA GLY A 409 -42.90 21.86 15.26
C GLY A 409 -43.56 21.71 13.87
N ASP A 410 -44.24 22.74 13.39
CA ASP A 410 -44.87 22.76 12.07
C ASP A 410 -43.83 22.78 10.94
N GLU A 411 -42.79 23.60 11.06
CA GLU A 411 -41.68 23.65 10.09
C GLU A 411 -40.89 22.34 10.02
N ILE A 412 -40.66 21.70 11.17
CA ILE A 412 -40.02 20.38 11.25
C ILE A 412 -40.89 19.35 10.53
N LYS A 413 -42.20 19.32 10.81
CA LYS A 413 -43.14 18.38 10.19
C LYS A 413 -43.19 18.57 8.67
N SER A 414 -43.26 19.82 8.19
CA SER A 414 -43.23 20.13 6.75
C SER A 414 -41.93 19.67 6.08
N ARG A 415 -40.77 19.86 6.73
CA ARG A 415 -39.49 19.38 6.19
C ARG A 415 -39.37 17.85 6.18
N LEU A 416 -39.79 17.18 7.23
CA LEU A 416 -39.82 15.71 7.26
C LEU A 416 -40.75 15.14 6.18
N GLN A 417 -41.89 15.80 5.91
CA GLN A 417 -42.77 15.45 4.80
C GLN A 417 -42.14 15.70 3.42
N MET A 418 -41.39 16.80 3.25
CA MET A 418 -40.63 17.05 2.02
C MET A 418 -39.54 16.00 1.79
N LEU A 419 -38.81 15.60 2.84
CA LEU A 419 -37.80 14.53 2.76
C LEU A 419 -38.41 13.16 2.43
N ALA A 420 -39.61 12.87 2.94
CA ALA A 420 -40.34 11.64 2.61
C ALA A 420 -41.05 11.67 1.24
N GLY A 421 -41.29 12.87 0.69
CA GLY A 421 -42.12 13.11 -0.49
C GLY A 421 -41.39 13.21 -1.83
N GLN A 422 -40.05 13.08 -1.87
CA GLN A 422 -39.28 13.04 -3.12
C GLN A 422 -39.37 11.65 -3.79
N PHE A 423 -40.57 11.25 -4.23
CA PHE A 423 -40.74 10.29 -5.31
C PHE A 423 -41.11 11.09 -6.56
N PRO A 424 -40.49 10.88 -7.74
CA PRO A 424 -40.99 11.48 -8.97
C PRO A 424 -42.38 10.90 -9.25
N THR A 425 -43.40 11.75 -9.14
CA THR A 425 -44.80 11.46 -9.45
C THR A 425 -45.02 11.39 -10.98
N GLU A 426 -44.19 10.66 -11.70
CA GLU A 426 -44.35 10.38 -13.13
C GLU A 426 -44.42 8.87 -13.39
N LEU A 427 -45.23 8.13 -12.63
CA LEU A 427 -45.59 6.75 -13.02
C LEU A 427 -47.05 6.34 -12.72
N VAL A 428 -47.94 7.27 -12.40
CA VAL A 428 -49.37 6.95 -12.26
C VAL A 428 -50.25 8.05 -12.87
N THR A 429 -50.19 8.21 -14.19
CA THR A 429 -51.37 8.56 -14.99
C THR A 429 -51.21 7.95 -16.37
N GLY A 430 -51.88 6.82 -16.55
CA GLY A 430 -52.04 6.12 -17.82
C GLY A 430 -53.16 5.09 -17.69
N ASP A 431 -54.30 5.52 -17.13
CA ASP A 431 -55.58 4.83 -17.28
C ASP A 431 -56.07 5.03 -18.71
N GLY A 432 -56.64 3.98 -19.32
CA GLY A 432 -57.44 4.08 -20.55
C GLY A 432 -57.41 2.85 -21.42
#